data_AF-A0A099YF89-F1
#
_entry.id   AF-A0A099YF89-F1
#
_cell.length_a   1.000
_cell.length_b   1.000
_cell.length_c   1.000
_cell.angle_alpha   90.00
_cell.angle_beta   90.00
_cell.angle_gamma   90.00
#
_symmetry.space_group_name_H-M   'P 1'
#
loop_
_entity.id
_entity.type
_entity.pdbx_description
1 polymer ?
#
loop_
_entity_poly.entity_id
_entity_poly.type
_entity_poly.pdbx_seq_one_letter_code
_entity_poly.pdbx_strand_id
1 'polypeptide(L)' 'MFFRQEKSPFDSFLDSLNFWQRKNLYTVLELGQTNMSYEEASSKAIIAEKKDLKFLLEQALNSPEPKI' A
#
# COMPACT_ATOMS: atom_id res chain seq x y z
N MET A 1 5.51 -5.07 -32.68
CA MET A 1 4.67 -5.91 -31.79
C MET A 1 4.62 -5.21 -30.45
N PHE A 2 3.50 -4.58 -30.08
CA PHE A 2 3.36 -3.95 -28.77
C PHE A 2 2.95 -5.01 -27.76
N PHE A 3 3.84 -5.39 -26.86
CA PHE A 3 3.48 -6.21 -25.72
C PHE A 3 2.58 -5.35 -24.82
N ARG A 4 1.27 -5.65 -24.77
CA ARG A 4 0.40 -5.17 -23.68
C ARG A 4 0.96 -5.80 -22.40
N GLN A 5 1.65 -5.02 -21.58
CA GLN A 5 1.90 -5.43 -20.20
C GLN A 5 0.52 -5.54 -19.53
N GLU A 6 0.12 -6.76 -19.21
CA GLU A 6 -1.05 -6.96 -18.37
C GLU A 6 -0.78 -6.29 -17.03
N LYS A 7 -1.71 -5.43 -16.59
CA LYS A 7 -1.60 -4.80 -15.26
C LYS A 7 -1.60 -5.89 -14.21
N SER A 8 -0.68 -5.79 -13.25
CA SER A 8 -0.69 -6.73 -12.13
C SER A 8 -2.03 -6.63 -11.35
N PRO A 9 -2.45 -7.71 -10.68
CA PRO A 9 -3.62 -7.66 -9.81
C PRO A 9 -3.55 -6.54 -8.77
N PHE A 10 -2.35 -6.27 -8.22
CA PHE A 10 -2.08 -5.16 -7.32
C PHE A 10 -2.34 -3.80 -7.97
N ASP A 11 -1.82 -3.58 -9.17
CA ASP A 11 -2.00 -2.30 -9.88
C ASP A 11 -3.48 -2.04 -10.18
N SER A 12 -4.21 -3.09 -10.56
CA SER A 12 -5.65 -3.04 -10.84
C SER A 12 -6.46 -2.74 -9.58
N PHE A 13 -6.15 -3.40 -8.47
CA PHE A 13 -6.76 -3.12 -7.17
C PHE A 13 -6.49 -1.69 -6.72
N LEU A 14 -5.23 -1.24 -6.71
CA LEU A 14 -4.86 0.10 -6.26
C LEU A 14 -5.41 1.23 -7.15
N ASP A 15 -5.63 0.97 -8.44
CA ASP A 15 -6.31 1.88 -9.36
C ASP A 15 -7.82 2.00 -9.07
N SER A 16 -8.43 0.95 -8.52
CA SER A 16 -9.86 0.96 -8.15
C SER A 16 -10.15 1.80 -6.90
N LEU A 17 -9.12 2.07 -6.09
CA LEU A 17 -9.25 2.85 -4.86
C LEU A 17 -9.26 4.35 -5.17
N ASN A 18 -10.12 5.11 -4.47
CA ASN A 18 -10.04 6.56 -4.46
C ASN A 18 -8.87 7.06 -3.60
N PHE A 19 -8.63 8.38 -3.61
CA PHE A 19 -7.53 8.99 -2.86
C PHE A 19 -7.54 8.62 -1.37
N TRP A 20 -8.68 8.78 -0.69
CA TRP A 20 -8.80 8.50 0.74
C TRP A 20 -8.67 7.02 1.05
N GLN A 21 -9.23 6.14 0.21
CA GLN A 21 -9.06 4.70 0.34
C GLN A 21 -7.59 4.28 0.24
N ARG A 22 -6.83 4.87 -0.70
CA ARG A 22 -5.39 4.63 -0.80
C ARG A 22 -4.64 5.09 0.45
N LYS A 23 -4.99 6.26 0.99
CA LYS A 23 -4.32 6.79 2.20
C LYS A 23 -4.63 5.94 3.43
N ASN A 24 -5.89 5.55 3.61
CA ASN A 24 -6.28 4.68 4.72
C ASN A 24 -5.58 3.32 4.63
N LEU A 25 -5.52 2.72 3.43
CA LEU A 25 -4.80 1.46 3.23
C LEU A 25 -3.32 1.61 3.55
N TYR A 26 -2.66 2.68 3.07
CA TYR A 26 -1.26 2.97 3.40
C TYR A 26 -1.05 3.04 4.91
N THR A 27 -1.87 3.83 5.62
CA THR A 27 -1.76 4.01 7.07
C THR A 27 -1.86 2.67 7.81
N VAL A 28 -2.84 1.82 7.45
CA VAL A 28 -3.02 0.51 8.10
C VAL A 28 -1.83 -0.41 7.83
N LEU A 29 -1.34 -0.46 6.59
CA LEU A 29 -0.20 -1.32 6.24
C LEU A 29 1.10 -0.87 6.93
N GLU A 30 1.33 0.44 7.04
CA GLU A 30 2.49 1.01 7.72
C GLU A 30 2.44 0.75 9.24
N LEU A 31 1.27 0.91 9.87
CA LEU A 31 1.07 0.62 11.29
C LEU A 31 1.24 -0.88 11.61
N GLY A 32 0.87 -1.77 10.68
CA GLY A 32 1.09 -3.21 10.85
C GLY A 32 2.56 -3.65 10.74
N GLN A 33 3.44 -2.78 10.24
CA GLN A 33 4.85 -3.09 10.00
C GLN A 33 5.81 -2.32 10.91
N THR A 34 5.33 -1.26 11.57
CA THR A 34 6.15 -0.33 12.36
C THR A 34 5.49 0.01 13.69
N ASN A 35 6.28 0.37 14.70
CA ASN A 35 5.76 0.82 16.01
C ASN A 35 5.42 2.32 16.03
N MET A 36 5.11 2.92 14.87
CA MET A 36 4.84 4.35 14.79
C MET A 36 3.43 4.69 15.25
N SER A 37 3.20 5.96 15.59
CA SER A 37 1.85 6.43 15.92
C SER A 37 0.96 6.54 14.68
N TYR A 38 -0.36 6.47 14.89
CA TYR A 38 -1.35 6.72 13.84
C TYR A 38 -1.14 8.09 13.18
N GLU A 39 -0.82 9.11 13.98
CA GLU A 39 -0.69 10.49 13.51
C GLU A 39 0.50 10.64 12.55
N GLU A 40 1.63 10.04 12.89
CA GLU A 40 2.79 9.97 12.00
C GLU A 40 2.50 9.15 10.73
N ALA A 41 1.83 8.00 10.87
CA ALA A 41 1.51 7.12 9.73
C ALA A 41 0.54 7.80 8.75
N SER A 42 -0.46 8.49 9.28
CA SER A 42 -1.42 9.26 8.49
C SER A 42 -0.77 10.44 7.78
N SER A 43 0.21 11.10 8.42
CA SER A 43 0.98 12.19 7.83
C SER A 43 1.84 11.70 6.66
N LYS A 44 2.52 10.56 6.82
CA LYS A 44 3.23 9.90 5.71
C LYS A 44 2.28 9.51 4.58
N ALA A 45 1.11 8.97 4.93
CA ALA A 45 0.13 8.54 3.95
C ALA A 45 -0.23 9.68 3.01
N ILE A 46 -0.42 10.93 3.48
CA ILE A 46 -0.81 12.07 2.63
C ILE A 46 0.13 12.25 1.43
N ILE A 47 1.44 12.15 1.64
CA ILE A 47 2.46 12.36 0.60
C ILE A 47 2.87 11.08 -0.14
N ALA A 48 2.45 9.90 0.34
CA ALA A 48 2.83 8.62 -0.24
C ALA A 48 2.35 8.44 -1.69
N GLU A 49 3.23 7.89 -2.52
CA GLU A 49 2.94 7.57 -3.92
C GLU A 49 2.32 6.17 -4.05
N LYS A 50 1.68 5.90 -5.20
CA LYS A 50 1.10 4.59 -5.49
C LYS A 50 2.13 3.45 -5.39
N LYS A 51 3.39 3.72 -5.77
CA LYS A 51 4.48 2.73 -5.71
C LYS A 51 4.80 2.29 -4.28
N ASP A 52 4.75 3.22 -3.32
CA ASP A 52 5.04 2.94 -1.91
C ASP A 52 3.92 2.09 -1.32
N LEU A 53 2.67 2.43 -1.64
CA LEU A 53 1.50 1.63 -1.26
C LEU A 53 1.54 0.22 -1.86
N LYS A 54 1.96 0.09 -3.12
CA LYS A 54 2.14 -1.21 -3.77
C LYS A 54 3.18 -2.07 -3.06
N PHE A 55 4.33 -1.48 -2.73
CA PHE A 55 5.38 -2.18 -1.99
C PHE A 55 4.87 -2.68 -0.63
N LEU A 56 4.21 -1.82 0.16
CA LEU A 56 3.66 -2.21 1.46
C LEU A 56 2.62 -3.33 1.36
N LEU A 57 1.77 -3.28 0.33
CA LEU A 57 0.75 -4.29 0.09
C LEU A 57 1.36 -5.63 -0.32
N GLU A 58 2.40 -5.61 -1.16
CA GLU A 58 3.16 -6.80 -1.53
C GLU A 58 3.87 -7.41 -0.32
N GLN A 59 4.46 -6.59 0.55
CA GLN A 59 5.09 -7.08 1.79
C GLN A 59 4.06 -7.72 2.73
N ALA A 60 2.88 -7.11 2.89
CA ALA A 60 1.85 -7.62 3.78
C ALA A 60 1.25 -8.96 3.31
N LEU A 61 1.14 -9.19 1.98
CA LEU A 61 0.62 -10.44 1.44
C LEU A 61 1.68 -11.54 1.29
N ASN A 62 2.97 -11.18 1.16
CA ASN A 62 4.05 -12.14 0.96
C ASN A 62 4.90 -12.40 2.21
N SER A 63 4.72 -11.65 3.31
CA SER A 63 5.40 -11.96 4.57
C SER A 63 4.74 -13.17 5.23
N PRO A 64 5.50 -14.25 5.51
CA PRO A 64 4.96 -15.47 6.10
C PRO A 64 4.51 -15.32 7.56
N GLU A 65 4.84 -14.21 8.23
CA GLU A 65 4.40 -13.94 9.59
C GLU A 65 4.00 -12.47 9.77
N PRO A 66 2.74 -12.17 10.15
CA PRO A 66 2.43 -10.88 10.75
C PRO A 66 3.13 -10.80 12.11
N LYS A 67 3.93 -9.76 12.34
CA LYS A 67 4.38 -9.41 13.70
C LYS A 67 3.15 -8.88 14.45
N ILE A 68 2.38 -9.80 15.02
CA ILE A 68 1.34 -9.50 16.01
C ILE A 68 2.01 -9.36 17.38
#